data_AF-A0A251WLH1-F1
#
_entry.id   AF-A0A251WLH1-F1
#
_cell.length_a   1.000
_cell.length_b   1.000
_cell.length_c   1.000
_cell.angle_alpha   90.00
_cell.angle_beta   90.00
_cell.angle_gamma   90.00
#
_symmetry.space_group_name_H-M   'P 1'
#
loop_
_entity.id
_entity.type
_entity.pdbx_description
1 polymer ?
#
loop_
_entity_poly.entity_id
_entity_poly.type
_entity_poly.pdbx_seq_one_letter_code
_entity_poly.pdbx_strand_id
1 'polypeptide(L)'
;MLATAELWKSGYQMRGFFSFEEHFNADRLRYYESLQMGLPIDFYDGRYDPDYTTWLEYFVKTLAQAADNLKTQAEIMYQARDIPSVPWDNLSRRQQQILTRLLARILSKMSNPLVIRPADIESWFGISDRTAREWLGEWVETCFMEPIYSGEGKRIREYKLADTWSKLLHSAEEVDVNSGRLNP
;
A
#
# COMPACT_ATOMS: atom_id res chain seq x y z
N MET A 1 0.38 9.99 -12.56
CA MET A 1 -0.10 10.37 -11.22
C MET A 1 -1.25 9.50 -10.67
N LEU A 2 -2.31 9.19 -11.44
CA LEU A 2 -3.44 8.39 -10.92
C LEU A 2 -3.06 6.93 -10.55
N ALA A 3 -2.31 6.22 -11.40
CA ALA A 3 -1.87 4.85 -11.13
C ALA A 3 -1.00 4.75 -9.87
N THR A 4 -0.11 5.73 -9.67
CA THR A 4 0.71 5.88 -8.45
C THR A 4 -0.16 6.05 -7.22
N ALA A 5 -1.17 6.93 -7.29
CA ALA A 5 -2.11 7.14 -6.20
C ALA A 5 -2.94 5.88 -5.88
N GLU A 6 -3.32 5.11 -6.90
CA GLU A 6 -4.10 3.87 -6.70
C GLU A 6 -3.26 2.74 -6.09
N LEU A 7 -2.01 2.61 -6.51
CA LEU A 7 -1.06 1.70 -5.88
C LEU A 7 -0.81 2.07 -4.42
N TRP A 8 -0.65 3.37 -4.12
CA TRP A 8 -0.51 3.84 -2.75
C TRP A 8 -1.74 3.53 -1.90
N LYS A 9 -2.95 3.78 -2.44
CA LYS A 9 -4.21 3.40 -1.80
C LYS A 9 -4.32 1.88 -1.59
N SER A 10 -3.72 1.09 -2.47
CA SER A 10 -3.72 -0.38 -2.39
C SER A 10 -2.62 -0.96 -1.50
N GLY A 11 -1.82 -0.11 -0.85
CA GLY A 11 -0.76 -0.51 0.08
C GLY A 11 0.63 -0.65 -0.54
N TYR A 12 0.79 -0.35 -1.83
CA TYR A 12 2.08 -0.33 -2.52
C TYR A 12 2.73 1.06 -2.43
N GLN A 13 3.03 1.50 -1.21
CA GLN A 13 3.76 2.74 -0.98
C GLN A 13 5.24 2.53 -1.22
N MET A 14 5.73 2.92 -2.39
CA MET A 14 7.16 2.85 -2.73
C MET A 14 7.95 4.09 -2.26
N ARG A 15 7.57 4.66 -1.09
CA ARG A 15 8.19 5.77 -0.30
C ARG A 15 9.31 6.59 -0.99
N GLY A 16 9.02 7.26 -2.11
CA GLY A 16 10.00 8.10 -2.82
C GLY A 16 11.13 7.35 -3.54
N PHE A 17 11.20 6.02 -3.42
CA PHE A 17 12.18 5.18 -4.11
C PHE A 17 11.68 4.65 -5.47
N PHE A 18 10.45 5.00 -5.85
CA PHE A 18 9.88 4.66 -7.14
C PHE A 18 9.23 5.86 -7.78
N SER A 19 9.88 6.39 -8.80
CA SER A 19 9.31 7.35 -9.71
C SER A 19 8.81 6.62 -10.95
N PHE A 20 7.48 6.60 -11.14
CA PHE A 20 6.88 6.13 -12.39
C PHE A 20 7.48 6.87 -13.58
N GLU A 21 7.70 8.17 -13.46
CA GLU A 21 8.26 8.94 -14.57
C GLU A 21 9.68 8.50 -14.89
N GLU A 22 10.51 8.18 -13.90
CA GLU A 22 11.88 7.74 -14.15
C GLU A 22 11.91 6.38 -14.87
N HIS A 23 11.15 5.39 -14.40
CA HIS A 23 11.13 4.06 -15.01
C HIS A 23 10.47 4.03 -16.39
N PHE A 24 9.43 4.82 -16.62
CA PHE A 24 8.74 4.88 -17.91
C PHE A 24 9.44 5.84 -18.89
N ASN A 25 10.18 6.85 -18.42
CA ASN A 25 11.02 7.71 -19.27
C ASN A 25 12.39 7.11 -19.59
N ALA A 26 12.83 6.08 -18.87
CA ALA A 26 14.09 5.38 -19.14
C ALA A 26 14.15 4.85 -20.59
N ASP A 27 13.01 4.45 -21.14
CA ASP A 27 12.84 4.08 -22.55
C ASP A 27 11.54 4.68 -23.11
N ARG A 28 11.62 5.97 -23.48
CA ARG A 28 10.48 6.70 -24.05
C ARG A 28 9.95 6.10 -25.35
N LEU A 29 10.83 5.52 -26.17
CA LEU A 29 10.41 4.93 -27.43
C LEU A 29 9.50 3.74 -27.17
N ARG A 30 9.98 2.79 -26.37
CA ARG A 30 9.21 1.60 -25.98
C ARG A 30 7.95 1.95 -25.22
N TYR A 31 7.97 3.00 -24.41
CA TYR A 31 6.79 3.53 -23.74
C TYR A 31 5.69 3.91 -24.74
N TYR A 32 6.00 4.79 -25.70
CA TYR A 32 5.02 5.25 -26.68
C TYR A 32 4.60 4.14 -27.66
N GLU A 33 5.51 3.25 -28.05
CA GLU A 33 5.19 2.07 -28.87
C GLU A 33 4.19 1.15 -28.15
N SER A 34 4.42 0.87 -26.86
CA SER A 34 3.55 0.02 -26.07
C SER A 34 2.20 0.69 -25.80
N LEU A 35 2.19 2.00 -25.57
CA LEU A 35 0.96 2.80 -25.38
C LEU A 35 0.14 2.90 -26.67
N GLN A 36 0.80 2.89 -27.83
CA GLN A 36 0.14 2.91 -29.12
C GLN A 36 -0.57 1.58 -29.41
N MET A 37 -0.13 0.47 -28.80
CA MET A 37 -0.75 -0.87 -28.92
C MET A 37 -0.91 -1.34 -30.38
N GLY A 38 -0.04 -0.85 -31.27
CA GLY A 38 -0.12 -1.12 -32.72
C GLY A 38 -1.32 -0.47 -33.43
N LEU A 39 -2.08 0.40 -32.77
CA LEU A 39 -3.25 1.06 -33.34
C LEU A 39 -2.85 2.22 -34.27
N PRO A 40 -3.77 2.67 -35.14
CA PRO A 40 -3.59 3.90 -35.90
C PRO A 40 -3.36 5.12 -35.01
N ILE A 41 -2.68 6.13 -35.57
CA ILE A 41 -2.50 7.44 -34.92
C ILE A 41 -3.84 8.16 -34.81
N ASP A 42 -4.78 7.92 -35.74
CA ASP A 42 -6.11 8.49 -35.68
C ASP A 42 -6.84 8.00 -34.42
N PHE A 43 -7.30 8.95 -33.61
CA PHE A 43 -7.94 8.68 -32.33
C PHE A 43 -9.30 8.00 -32.50
N TYR A 44 -10.00 8.26 -33.61
CA TYR A 44 -11.34 7.73 -33.85
C TYR A 44 -11.34 6.33 -34.46
N ASP A 45 -10.16 5.80 -34.83
CA ASP A 45 -10.02 4.51 -35.48
C ASP A 45 -9.39 3.46 -34.54
N GLY A 46 -10.12 2.38 -34.27
CA GLY A 46 -9.63 1.23 -33.50
C GLY A 46 -9.46 1.43 -31.98
N ARG A 47 -9.74 2.62 -31.42
CA ARG A 47 -9.58 2.89 -29.97
C ARG A 47 -10.83 2.70 -29.10
N TYR A 48 -11.96 2.33 -29.69
CA TYR A 48 -13.21 2.08 -28.95
C TYR A 48 -13.13 0.81 -28.09
N ASP A 49 -12.48 -0.24 -28.59
CA ASP A 49 -12.30 -1.53 -27.89
C ASP A 49 -10.96 -2.18 -28.30
N PRO A 50 -9.80 -1.60 -27.90
CA PRO A 50 -8.51 -2.12 -28.29
C PRO A 50 -8.07 -3.31 -27.43
N ASP A 51 -7.19 -4.16 -27.99
CA ASP A 51 -6.49 -5.16 -27.19
C ASP A 51 -5.44 -4.48 -26.31
N TYR A 52 -5.70 -4.46 -25.00
CA TYR A 52 -4.81 -3.85 -24.01
C TYR A 52 -3.60 -4.71 -23.62
N THR A 53 -3.48 -5.94 -24.15
CA THR A 53 -2.44 -6.90 -23.76
C THR A 53 -1.04 -6.28 -23.83
N THR A 54 -0.69 -5.62 -24.93
CA THR A 54 0.64 -5.00 -25.12
C THR A 54 0.94 -3.96 -24.06
N TRP A 55 -0.02 -3.07 -23.79
CA TRP A 55 0.14 -2.03 -22.78
C TRP A 55 0.24 -2.62 -21.37
N LEU A 56 -0.64 -3.55 -21.02
CA LEU A 56 -0.67 -4.18 -19.70
C LEU A 56 0.60 -4.99 -19.43
N GLU A 57 1.09 -5.75 -20.41
CA GLU A 57 2.34 -6.46 -20.29
C GLU A 57 3.52 -5.52 -20.04
N TYR A 58 3.65 -4.46 -20.84
CA TYR A 58 4.70 -3.47 -20.66
C TYR A 58 4.61 -2.82 -19.29
N PHE A 59 3.40 -2.40 -18.88
CA PHE A 59 3.16 -1.75 -17.60
C PHE A 59 3.54 -2.64 -16.42
N VAL A 60 3.07 -3.90 -16.41
CA VAL A 60 3.33 -4.84 -15.31
C VAL A 60 4.81 -5.25 -15.27
N LYS A 61 5.45 -5.48 -16.43
CA LYS A 61 6.89 -5.81 -16.49
C LYS A 61 7.75 -4.67 -15.95
N THR A 62 7.47 -3.43 -16.36
CA THR A 62 8.18 -2.23 -15.87
C THR A 62 7.99 -2.06 -14.35
N LEU A 63 6.77 -2.26 -13.85
CA LEU A 63 6.49 -2.21 -12.42
C LEU A 63 7.22 -3.30 -11.63
N ALA A 64 7.24 -4.53 -12.15
CA ALA A 64 7.92 -5.65 -11.52
C ALA A 64 9.43 -5.41 -11.42
N GLN A 65 10.05 -4.93 -12.50
CA GLN A 65 11.49 -4.64 -12.51
C GLN A 65 11.85 -3.52 -11.54
N ALA A 66 11.03 -2.48 -11.45
CA ALA A 66 11.25 -1.42 -10.50
C ALA A 66 11.10 -1.88 -9.04
N ALA A 67 10.11 -2.74 -8.75
CA ALA A 67 9.95 -3.34 -7.44
C ALA A 67 11.16 -4.21 -7.04
N ASP A 68 11.74 -4.95 -7.98
CA ASP A 68 12.93 -5.77 -7.74
C ASP A 68 14.19 -4.93 -7.48
N ASN A 69 14.38 -3.86 -8.25
CA ASN A 69 15.43 -2.89 -8.02
C ASN A 69 15.29 -2.25 -6.62
N LEU A 70 14.09 -1.84 -6.26
CA LEU A 70 13.78 -1.28 -4.94
C LEU A 70 14.11 -2.28 -3.83
N LYS A 71 13.66 -3.53 -3.97
CA LYS A 71 13.96 -4.61 -3.01
C LYS A 71 15.47 -4.74 -2.81
N THR A 72 16.24 -4.81 -3.89
CA THR A 72 17.69 -4.93 -3.84
C THR A 72 18.34 -3.77 -3.07
N GLN A 73 17.92 -2.53 -3.37
CA GLN A 73 18.43 -1.35 -2.65
C GLN A 73 18.04 -1.36 -1.16
N ALA A 74 16.82 -1.78 -0.84
CA ALA A 74 16.36 -1.91 0.53
C ALA A 74 17.16 -2.96 1.31
N GLU A 75 17.45 -4.12 0.71
CA GLU A 75 18.27 -5.17 1.31
C GLU A 75 19.69 -4.67 1.61
N ILE A 76 20.33 -3.96 0.68
CA ILE A 76 21.66 -3.36 0.87
C ILE A 76 21.65 -2.38 2.05
N MET A 77 20.66 -1.48 2.10
CA MET A 77 20.53 -0.50 3.19
C MET A 77 20.24 -1.16 4.54
N TYR A 78 19.46 -2.25 4.54
CA TYR A 78 19.10 -2.98 5.75
C TYR A 78 20.29 -3.74 6.34
N GLN A 79 21.06 -4.44 5.50
CA GLN A 79 22.29 -5.13 5.92
C GLN A 79 23.31 -4.17 6.55
N ALA A 80 23.32 -2.91 6.11
CA ALA A 80 24.22 -1.89 6.64
C ALA A 80 23.83 -1.35 8.03
N ARG A 81 22.60 -1.60 8.52
CA ARG A 81 22.06 -0.92 9.71
C ARG A 81 21.77 -1.79 10.94
N ASP A 82 22.04 -3.09 10.90
CA ASP A 82 21.77 -4.04 12.01
C ASP A 82 20.40 -3.81 12.69
N ILE A 83 19.39 -3.57 11.86
CA ILE A 83 18.02 -3.30 12.31
C ILE A 83 17.41 -4.66 12.67
N PRO A 84 16.75 -4.83 13.83
CA PRO A 84 16.07 -6.08 14.15
C PRO A 84 15.06 -6.46 13.06
N SER A 85 14.94 -7.75 12.76
CA SER A 85 13.90 -8.27 11.85
C SER A 85 12.53 -7.91 12.41
N VAL A 86 11.82 -7.04 11.69
CA VAL A 86 10.43 -6.73 12.00
C VAL A 86 9.62 -7.96 11.59
N PRO A 87 8.69 -8.48 12.42
CA PRO A 87 7.88 -9.67 12.11
C PRO A 87 6.83 -9.43 11.01
N TRP A 88 7.11 -8.53 10.07
CA TRP A 88 6.27 -8.18 8.92
C TRP A 88 6.01 -9.37 8.01
N ASP A 89 6.98 -10.28 7.87
CA ASP A 89 6.85 -11.49 7.04
C ASP A 89 5.85 -12.50 7.62
N ASN A 90 5.60 -12.46 8.92
CA ASN A 90 4.62 -13.33 9.58
C ASN A 90 3.19 -12.79 9.49
N LEU A 91 3.00 -11.58 8.95
CA LEU A 91 1.68 -10.99 8.75
C LEU A 91 1.05 -11.51 7.46
N SER A 92 -0.24 -11.83 7.54
CA SER A 92 -1.04 -12.07 6.34
C SER A 92 -1.08 -10.81 5.45
N ARG A 93 -1.32 -11.00 4.15
CA ARG A 93 -1.46 -9.87 3.19
C ARG A 93 -2.48 -8.83 3.64
N ARG A 94 -3.59 -9.26 4.24
CA ARG A 94 -4.64 -8.34 4.73
C ARG A 94 -4.15 -7.51 5.92
N GLN A 95 -3.42 -8.11 6.85
CA GLN A 95 -2.82 -7.41 7.99
C GLN A 95 -1.77 -6.39 7.53
N GLN A 96 -0.89 -6.77 6.58
CA GLN A 96 0.07 -5.84 5.97
C GLN A 96 -0.63 -4.64 5.33
N GLN A 97 -1.68 -4.88 4.52
CA GLN A 97 -2.44 -3.81 3.88
C GLN A 97 -3.11 -2.86 4.88
N ILE A 98 -3.62 -3.38 6.00
CA ILE A 98 -4.17 -2.53 7.07
C ILE A 98 -3.10 -1.65 7.68
N LEU A 99 -1.92 -2.20 8.04
CA LEU A 99 -0.84 -1.38 8.59
C LEU A 99 -0.45 -0.25 7.64
N THR A 100 -0.37 -0.52 6.33
CA THR A 100 -0.07 0.52 5.34
C THR A 100 -1.18 1.58 5.26
N ARG A 101 -2.45 1.18 5.35
CA ARG A 101 -3.58 2.13 5.36
C ARG A 101 -3.60 2.99 6.62
N LEU A 102 -3.29 2.41 7.78
CA LEU A 102 -3.20 3.15 9.05
C LEU A 102 -2.02 4.11 9.05
N LEU A 103 -0.87 3.69 8.52
CA LEU A 103 0.25 4.60 8.30
C LEU A 103 -0.16 5.79 7.42
N ALA A 104 -0.88 5.54 6.32
CA ALA A 104 -1.40 6.62 5.48
C ALA A 104 -2.31 7.58 6.25
N ARG A 105 -3.17 7.08 7.16
CA ARG A 105 -3.99 7.92 8.05
C ARG A 105 -3.12 8.78 8.96
N ILE A 106 -2.07 8.21 9.56
CA ILE A 106 -1.11 8.93 10.42
C ILE A 106 -0.43 10.06 9.63
N LEU A 107 0.14 9.73 8.46
CA LEU A 107 0.83 10.71 7.62
C LEU A 107 -0.10 11.82 7.11
N SER A 108 -1.39 11.51 6.89
CA SER A 108 -2.41 12.50 6.55
C SER A 108 -2.89 13.36 7.73
N LYS A 109 -2.35 13.15 8.94
CA LYS A 109 -2.72 13.84 10.18
C LYS A 109 -4.21 13.74 10.52
N MET A 110 -4.82 12.60 10.21
CA MET A 110 -6.21 12.32 10.52
C MET A 110 -6.42 12.23 12.04
N SER A 111 -7.55 12.70 12.54
CA SER A 111 -7.91 12.48 13.95
C SER A 111 -8.17 10.99 14.22
N ASN A 112 -7.58 10.47 15.31
CA ASN A 112 -7.67 9.06 15.71
C ASN A 112 -7.30 8.06 14.59
N PRO A 113 -6.09 8.17 14.00
CA PRO A 113 -5.73 7.46 12.77
C PRO A 113 -5.64 5.94 12.93
N LEU A 114 -5.48 5.46 14.17
CA LEU A 114 -5.33 4.04 14.52
C LEU A 114 -6.64 3.35 14.91
N VAL A 115 -7.75 4.08 15.01
CA VAL A 115 -9.06 3.48 15.30
C VAL A 115 -9.60 2.84 14.02
N ILE A 116 -10.03 1.59 14.13
CA ILE A 116 -10.58 0.80 13.04
C ILE A 116 -12.03 0.46 13.36
N ARG A 117 -12.92 0.70 12.40
CA ARG A 117 -14.33 0.31 12.45
C ARG A 117 -14.61 -0.78 11.41
N PRO A 118 -15.62 -1.65 11.60
CA PRO A 118 -16.05 -2.59 10.57
C PRO A 118 -16.28 -1.93 9.19
N ALA A 119 -16.89 -0.74 9.19
CA ALA A 119 -17.09 0.06 7.97
C ALA A 119 -15.79 0.45 7.25
N ASP A 120 -14.67 0.59 7.96
CA ASP A 120 -13.36 0.81 7.33
C ASP A 120 -12.94 -0.42 6.53
N ILE A 121 -13.11 -1.61 7.10
CA ILE A 121 -12.77 -2.89 6.44
C ILE A 121 -13.69 -3.14 5.25
N GLU A 122 -15.00 -2.88 5.39
CA GLU A 122 -15.96 -2.96 4.29
C GLU A 122 -15.52 -2.06 3.12
N SER A 123 -15.22 -0.79 3.42
CA SER A 123 -14.79 0.19 2.42
C SER A 123 -13.45 -0.16 1.76
N TRP A 124 -12.48 -0.62 2.54
CA TRP A 124 -11.12 -0.89 2.06
C TRP A 124 -10.98 -2.15 1.23
N PHE A 125 -11.83 -3.15 1.49
CA PHE A 125 -11.73 -4.47 0.86
C PHE A 125 -12.94 -4.81 0.00
N GLY A 126 -13.99 -3.98 -0.02
CA GLY A 126 -15.21 -4.23 -0.80
C GLY A 126 -15.99 -5.46 -0.33
N ILE A 127 -16.03 -5.70 0.98
CA ILE A 127 -16.66 -6.87 1.60
C ILE A 127 -17.86 -6.48 2.47
N SER A 128 -18.68 -7.47 2.84
CA SER A 128 -19.85 -7.25 3.70
C SER A 128 -19.48 -6.98 5.17
N ASP A 129 -20.32 -6.25 5.92
CA ASP A 129 -20.19 -6.04 7.39
C ASP A 129 -19.99 -7.36 8.13
N ARG A 130 -20.67 -8.44 7.72
CA ARG A 130 -20.49 -9.77 8.31
C ARG A 130 -19.06 -10.26 8.15
N THR A 131 -18.55 -10.26 6.92
CA THR A 131 -17.19 -10.71 6.61
C THR A 131 -16.14 -9.83 7.28
N ALA A 132 -16.37 -8.50 7.30
CA ALA A 132 -15.51 -7.55 8.01
C ALA A 132 -15.41 -7.87 9.51
N ARG A 133 -16.54 -8.17 10.16
CA ARG A 133 -16.57 -8.56 11.58
C ARG A 133 -15.92 -9.91 11.83
N GLU A 134 -16.11 -10.88 10.95
CA GLU A 134 -15.43 -12.18 11.02
C GLU A 134 -13.91 -11.99 11.00
N TRP A 135 -13.37 -11.17 10.09
CA TRP A 135 -11.93 -10.88 10.04
C TRP A 135 -11.43 -10.13 11.27
N LEU A 136 -12.20 -9.15 11.75
CA LEU A 136 -11.85 -8.42 12.98
C LEU A 136 -11.87 -9.34 14.20
N GLY A 137 -12.77 -10.33 14.25
CA GLY A 137 -12.79 -11.37 15.27
C GLY A 137 -11.53 -12.24 15.22
N GLU A 138 -11.21 -12.76 14.03
CA GLU A 138 -9.98 -13.54 13.80
C GLU A 138 -8.73 -12.76 14.23
N TRP A 139 -8.63 -11.48 13.89
CA TRP A 139 -7.49 -10.65 14.27
C TRP A 139 -7.40 -10.33 15.76
N VAL A 140 -8.51 -10.34 16.47
CA VAL A 140 -8.50 -10.27 17.93
C VAL A 140 -7.99 -11.59 18.52
N GLU A 141 -8.42 -12.73 17.97
CA GLU A 141 -7.94 -14.05 18.41
C GLU A 141 -6.44 -14.25 18.16
N THR A 142 -5.91 -13.74 17.04
CA THR A 142 -4.48 -13.80 16.73
C THR A 142 -3.65 -12.70 17.39
N CYS A 143 -4.21 -11.96 18.36
CA CYS A 143 -3.53 -10.84 19.04
C CYS A 143 -2.98 -9.77 18.08
N PHE A 144 -3.58 -9.60 16.89
CA PHE A 144 -3.23 -8.54 15.96
C PHE A 144 -3.96 -7.24 16.31
N MET A 145 -5.20 -7.36 16.81
CA MET A 145 -6.04 -6.24 17.23
C MET A 145 -6.61 -6.45 18.62
N GLU A 146 -7.04 -5.35 19.23
CA GLU A 146 -7.75 -5.32 20.50
C GLU A 146 -9.09 -4.58 20.31
N PRO A 147 -10.20 -5.11 20.84
CA PRO A 147 -11.48 -4.40 20.82
C PRO A 147 -11.45 -3.21 21.78
N ILE A 148 -12.07 -2.10 21.38
CA ILE A 148 -12.31 -0.94 22.24
C ILE A 148 -13.69 -1.11 22.89
N TYR A 149 -13.70 -1.39 24.19
CA TYR A 149 -14.93 -1.60 24.94
C TYR A 149 -15.61 -0.26 25.26
N SER A 150 -16.78 -0.04 24.66
CA SER A 150 -17.65 1.10 24.97
C SER A 150 -18.60 0.78 26.14
N GLY A 151 -18.06 0.35 27.29
CA GLY A 151 -18.83 -0.04 28.48
C GLY A 151 -19.40 -1.46 28.45
N GLU A 152 -19.79 -1.97 29.63
CA GLU A 152 -20.26 -3.35 29.82
C GLU A 152 -21.48 -3.67 28.96
N GLY A 153 -21.44 -4.82 28.25
CA GLY A 153 -22.56 -5.38 27.50
C GLY A 153 -22.86 -4.72 26.14
N LYS A 154 -22.08 -3.75 25.66
CA LYS A 154 -22.32 -3.11 24.35
C LYS A 154 -21.57 -3.81 23.21
N ARG A 155 -22.22 -3.83 22.02
CA ARG A 155 -21.64 -4.33 20.76
C ARG A 155 -20.32 -3.60 20.49
N ILE A 156 -19.24 -4.35 20.24
CA ILE A 156 -17.95 -3.80 19.84
C ILE A 156 -18.10 -3.13 18.48
N ARG A 157 -17.68 -1.87 18.40
CA ARG A 157 -17.76 -1.04 17.18
C ARG A 157 -16.41 -0.54 16.71
N GLU A 158 -15.42 -0.56 17.57
CA GLU A 158 -14.11 0.02 17.36
C GLU A 158 -13.04 -0.95 17.84
N TYR A 159 -11.95 -0.98 17.09
CA TYR A 159 -10.79 -1.82 17.30
C TYR A 159 -9.56 -0.93 17.21
N LYS A 160 -8.52 -1.31 17.94
CA LYS A 160 -7.19 -0.71 17.85
C LYS A 160 -6.18 -1.81 17.58
N LEU A 161 -5.00 -1.44 17.07
CA LEU A 161 -3.89 -2.38 16.95
C LEU A 161 -3.41 -2.82 18.33
N ALA A 162 -2.89 -4.05 18.41
CA ALA A 162 -2.10 -4.47 19.56
C ALA A 162 -0.87 -3.55 19.73
N ASP A 163 -0.41 -3.40 20.98
CA ASP A 163 0.65 -2.45 21.36
C ASP A 163 1.94 -2.61 20.52
N THR A 164 2.31 -3.85 20.20
CA THR A 164 3.47 -4.17 19.34
C THR A 164 3.41 -3.45 17.99
N TRP A 165 2.25 -3.45 17.34
CA TRP A 165 2.07 -2.86 16.01
C TRP A 165 1.83 -1.35 16.08
N SER A 166 1.19 -0.88 17.15
CA SER A 166 1.02 0.56 17.38
C SER A 166 2.37 1.25 17.57
N LYS A 167 3.28 0.67 18.36
CA LYS A 167 4.65 1.18 18.55
C LYS A 167 5.45 1.18 17.26
N LEU A 168 5.32 0.12 16.45
CA LEU A 168 5.97 0.05 15.15
C LEU A 168 5.54 1.22 14.24
N LEU A 169 4.25 1.51 14.15
CA LEU A 169 3.75 2.60 13.31
C LEU A 169 4.22 3.98 13.79
N HIS A 170 4.28 4.23 15.10
CA HIS A 170 4.83 5.48 15.63
C HIS A 170 6.34 5.61 15.39
N SER A 171 7.10 4.52 15.50
CA SER A 171 8.53 4.55 15.16
C SER A 171 8.76 4.84 13.67
N ALA A 172 7.87 4.36 12.80
CA ALA A 172 7.93 4.64 11.37
C ALA A 172 7.60 6.10 11.02
N GLU A 173 6.71 6.74 11.80
CA GLU A 173 6.40 8.18 11.69
C GLU A 173 7.65 9.03 12.00
N GLU A 174 8.39 8.69 13.06
CA GLU A 174 9.63 9.40 13.44
C GLU A 174 10.75 9.25 12.40
N VAL A 175 10.85 8.08 11.76
CA VAL A 175 11.81 7.85 10.68
C VAL A 175 11.45 8.67 9.44
N ASP A 176 10.17 8.82 9.09
CA ASP A 176 9.73 9.65 7.96
C ASP A 176 10.05 11.14 8.20
N VAL A 177 9.76 11.64 9.41
CA VAL A 177 10.12 13.01 9.82
C VAL A 177 11.63 13.26 9.74
N ASN A 178 12.45 12.27 10.13
CA ASN A 178 13.91 12.39 10.09
C ASN A 178 14.52 12.12 8.71
N SER A 179 13.83 11.39 7.83
CA SER A 179 14.25 11.12 6.44
C SER A 179 13.89 12.26 5.49
N GLY A 180 13.12 13.25 5.95
CA GLY A 180 12.78 14.50 5.25
C GLY A 180 13.96 15.43 4.92
N ARG A 181 15.20 14.92 4.88
CA ARG A 181 16.36 15.61 4.32
C ARG A 181 16.94 14.82 3.16
N LEU A 182 16.31 14.96 2.00
CA LEU A 182 16.99 15.23 0.74
C LEU A 182 16.09 16.21 -0.03
N ASN A 183 16.34 17.51 0.18
CA ASN A 183 15.84 18.59 -0.68
C ASN A 183 16.88 18.80 -1.82
N PRO A 184 16.47 19.43 -2.94
CA PRO A 184 16.77 19.07 -4.34
C PRO A 184 18.25 19.05 -4.75
#